data_AF-A0A8C8YN20-F1
#
_entry.id   AF-A0A8C8YN20-F1
#
_cell.length_a   1.000
_cell.length_b   1.000
_cell.length_c   1.000
_cell.angle_alpha   90.00
_cell.angle_beta   90.00
_cell.angle_gamma   90.00
#
_symmetry.space_group_name_H-M   'P 1'
#
loop_
_entity.id
_entity.type
_entity.pdbx_description
1 polymer ?
#
loop_
_entity_poly.entity_id
_entity_poly.type
_entity_poly.pdbx_seq_one_letter_code
_entity_poly.pdbx_strand_id
1 'polypeptide(L)'
;MDGRMMRSVRLREEESPGPNHSASCLCGSAPCILCGCCPSSRNSTVTRLVFTTFLFLGVLVCIIMLSPGVESQLYKLPWVCEEGTGTSVILQGHIDCGSLLGYRAVYRMCFAMAAFFFLFTLLMNCVRSSRDPRAAIQNGFWFFKFLIFIGITVGAFYIPDGSFSNVWFYFGVVGSFLFILIQLVLLIDFAHSWNQRWLCKAEERDSRTWYAGLFFFTFLFYSLSIAAVALMFIYYTQPDACYEGKVFIGLNLTLCVCVSVAAVLPKVQDAQPNSGLLQASVITLYTMFITWLALSNVPDQECNPHLLTQFSNETVLAGSEGYETQWWDAPSIVGLIVFILCTLFISLRSSDHRQVNSLMQTEECPPILEQQQQGACEGRAFDNEQDGVTYSYSFFHFCMVLASLYIMMTLTNWYKPGETLKMISTWTAVWVKICASWAGLLLYLWTLVAPLLLPNRDFS
;
A
#
# COMPACT_ATOMS: atom_id res chain seq x y z
N MET A 1 46.53 -59.64 16.38
CA MET A 1 46.89 -59.85 14.97
C MET A 1 45.75 -60.69 14.39
N ASP A 2 44.63 -60.06 14.02
CA ASP A 2 44.42 -59.35 12.75
C ASP A 2 44.50 -60.35 11.56
N GLY A 3 43.50 -60.58 10.72
CA GLY A 3 42.19 -59.98 10.57
C GLY A 3 41.42 -60.64 9.42
N ARG A 4 40.36 -59.95 8.98
CA ARG A 4 39.59 -60.12 7.73
C ARG A 4 38.44 -61.14 7.74
N MET A 5 37.31 -60.71 8.32
CA MET A 5 35.98 -61.30 8.12
C MET A 5 35.24 -60.50 7.03
N MET A 6 35.02 -61.10 5.86
CA MET A 6 33.98 -60.65 4.92
C MET A 6 32.61 -60.96 5.54
N ARG A 7 31.80 -59.94 5.82
CA ARG A 7 30.36 -60.11 6.08
C ARG A 7 29.57 -59.45 4.96
N SER A 8 28.89 -60.31 4.21
CA SER A 8 27.73 -60.01 3.38
C SER A 8 26.74 -59.13 4.15
N VAL A 9 26.50 -57.92 3.66
CA VAL A 9 25.47 -57.02 4.16
C VAL A 9 24.15 -57.46 3.53
N ARG A 10 23.32 -58.09 4.35
CA ARG A 10 21.92 -58.40 4.06
C ARG A 10 21.13 -57.08 4.18
N LEU A 11 20.61 -56.57 3.07
CA LEU A 11 19.71 -55.42 3.05
C LEU A 11 18.50 -55.72 3.95
N ARG A 12 18.29 -54.88 4.95
CA ARG A 12 17.11 -54.88 5.81
C ARG A 12 16.15 -53.90 5.17
N GLU A 13 15.06 -54.40 4.58
CA GLU A 13 13.90 -53.58 4.20
C GLU A 13 13.39 -52.91 5.48
N GLU A 14 13.48 -51.58 5.55
CA GLU A 14 12.73 -50.80 6.53
C GLU A 14 11.32 -50.54 5.97
N GLU A 15 10.34 -50.98 6.75
CA GLU A 15 8.93 -50.68 6.61
C GLU A 15 8.67 -49.17 6.47
N SER A 16 7.88 -48.83 5.46
CA SER A 16 7.27 -47.52 5.26
C SER A 16 6.32 -47.16 6.42
N PRO A 17 6.45 -46.01 7.09
CA PRO A 17 5.37 -45.47 7.90
C PRO A 17 4.35 -44.79 6.97
N GLY A 18 3.12 -45.30 6.99
CA GLY A 18 1.99 -44.78 6.21
C GLY A 18 1.62 -43.31 6.51
N PRO A 19 0.73 -42.73 5.70
CA PRO A 19 0.47 -41.29 5.69
C PRO A 19 -0.48 -40.90 6.83
N ASN A 20 0.07 -40.44 7.95
CA ASN A 20 -0.71 -39.67 8.93
C ASN A 20 -0.83 -38.22 8.46
N HIS A 21 -1.89 -37.93 7.70
CA HIS A 21 -2.29 -36.57 7.36
C HIS A 21 -3.13 -35.94 8.47
N SER A 22 -2.89 -34.63 8.65
CA SER A 22 -3.85 -33.61 9.14
C SER A 22 -3.95 -33.35 10.65
N ALA A 23 -2.96 -32.63 11.21
CA ALA A 23 -3.18 -31.71 12.35
C ALA A 23 -2.01 -30.76 12.71
N SER A 24 -0.80 -30.91 12.15
CA SER A 24 0.39 -30.16 12.63
C SER A 24 0.84 -28.94 11.80
N CYS A 25 0.06 -28.49 10.80
CA CYS A 25 0.53 -27.43 9.90
C CYS A 25 0.51 -26.01 10.49
N LEU A 26 -0.17 -25.77 11.62
CA LEU A 26 -0.29 -24.42 12.22
C LEU A 26 0.77 -24.09 13.28
N CYS A 27 1.50 -25.09 13.79
CA CYS A 27 2.50 -24.93 14.87
C CYS A 27 3.96 -25.12 14.43
N GLY A 28 4.22 -25.30 13.13
CA GLY A 28 5.57 -25.53 12.60
C GLY A 28 6.35 -24.24 12.26
N SER A 29 7.68 -24.33 12.30
CA SER A 29 8.64 -23.32 11.83
C SER A 29 8.72 -23.19 10.29
N ALA A 30 7.90 -23.95 9.56
CA ALA A 30 7.84 -23.92 8.10
C ALA A 30 6.61 -23.13 7.61
N PRO A 31 6.69 -22.43 6.45
CA PRO A 31 5.54 -21.82 5.80
C PRO A 31 4.61 -22.92 5.24
N CYS A 32 3.87 -23.60 6.11
CA CYS A 32 2.89 -24.61 5.72
C CYS A 32 1.52 -23.96 5.45
N ILE A 33 1.46 -23.07 4.47
CA ILE A 33 0.20 -22.66 3.85
C ILE A 33 0.42 -22.64 2.34
N LEU A 34 0.57 -23.84 1.76
CA LEU A 34 -0.01 -24.22 0.47
C LEU A 34 0.36 -25.68 0.19
N CYS A 35 -0.69 -26.44 -0.08
CA CYS A 35 -0.70 -27.82 -0.56
C CYS A 35 0.27 -28.01 -1.76
N GLY A 36 0.61 -29.25 -2.10
CA GLY A 36 1.57 -29.64 -3.17
C GLY A 36 1.24 -29.21 -4.61
N CYS A 37 0.54 -28.10 -4.80
CA CYS A 37 0.17 -27.49 -6.08
C CYS A 37 0.92 -26.18 -6.38
N CYS A 38 1.79 -25.69 -5.49
CA CYS A 38 2.63 -24.51 -5.78
C CYS A 38 4.04 -24.94 -6.23
N PRO A 39 4.58 -24.38 -7.33
CA PRO A 39 5.98 -24.58 -7.71
C PRO A 39 6.92 -24.06 -6.60
N SER A 40 8.17 -24.53 -6.60
CA SER A 40 9.25 -24.06 -5.71
C SER A 40 9.26 -22.53 -5.60
N SER A 41 8.79 -21.99 -4.47
CA SER A 41 8.63 -20.55 -4.23
C SER A 41 9.67 -20.07 -3.21
N ARG A 42 10.13 -18.82 -3.34
CA ARG A 42 11.15 -18.24 -2.45
C ARG A 42 10.53 -18.00 -1.08
N ASN A 43 11.20 -18.45 -0.01
CA ASN A 43 10.71 -18.25 1.37
C ASN A 43 10.50 -16.77 1.69
N SER A 44 11.42 -15.91 1.25
CA SER A 44 11.33 -14.44 1.36
C SER A 44 10.02 -13.87 0.79
N THR A 45 9.65 -14.26 -0.44
CA THR A 45 8.42 -13.84 -1.11
C THR A 45 7.18 -14.34 -0.38
N VAL A 46 7.18 -15.60 0.05
CA VAL A 46 6.05 -16.20 0.80
C VAL A 46 5.83 -15.44 2.10
N THR A 47 6.89 -15.18 2.87
CA THR A 47 6.82 -14.41 4.11
C THR A 47 6.23 -13.01 3.90
N ARG A 48 6.69 -12.27 2.88
CA ARG A 48 6.15 -10.94 2.55
C ARG A 48 4.67 -10.99 2.16
N LEU A 49 4.26 -12.00 1.39
CA LEU A 49 2.84 -12.21 1.04
C LEU A 49 1.99 -12.50 2.28
N VAL A 50 2.45 -13.34 3.21
CA VAL A 50 1.69 -13.63 4.43
C VAL A 50 1.53 -12.37 5.29
N PHE A 51 2.56 -11.55 5.47
CA PHE A 51 2.44 -10.26 6.16
C PHE A 51 1.49 -9.28 5.45
N THR A 52 1.47 -9.29 4.12
CA THR A 52 0.50 -8.50 3.34
C THR A 52 -0.94 -9.01 3.55
N THR A 53 -1.12 -10.33 3.69
CA THR A 53 -2.42 -10.90 4.07
C THR A 53 -2.89 -10.44 5.44
N PHE A 54 -1.99 -10.28 6.43
CA PHE A 54 -2.34 -9.67 7.72
C PHE A 54 -2.85 -8.23 7.56
N LEU A 55 -2.18 -7.43 6.73
CA LEU A 55 -2.62 -6.07 6.41
C LEU A 55 -4.01 -6.09 5.77
N PHE A 56 -4.22 -6.91 4.73
CA PHE A 56 -5.52 -7.00 4.04
C PHE A 56 -6.63 -7.54 4.91
N LEU A 57 -6.35 -8.49 5.82
CA LEU A 57 -7.31 -8.94 6.81
C LEU A 57 -7.74 -7.76 7.71
N GLY A 58 -6.79 -6.94 8.15
CA GLY A 58 -7.11 -5.77 8.95
C GLY A 58 -7.89 -4.70 8.18
N VAL A 59 -7.57 -4.48 6.89
CA VAL A 59 -8.36 -3.60 6.00
C VAL A 59 -9.78 -4.12 5.82
N LEU A 60 -9.95 -5.43 5.60
CA LEU A 60 -11.28 -6.05 5.49
C LEU A 60 -12.10 -5.82 6.76
N VAL A 61 -11.50 -5.99 7.94
CA VAL A 61 -12.15 -5.69 9.22
C VAL A 61 -12.55 -4.22 9.31
N CYS A 62 -11.70 -3.28 8.87
CA CYS A 62 -12.05 -1.85 8.83
C CYS A 62 -13.25 -1.57 7.91
N ILE A 63 -13.30 -2.19 6.73
CA ILE A 63 -14.42 -2.05 5.79
C ILE A 63 -15.72 -2.62 6.41
N ILE A 64 -15.64 -3.75 7.11
CA ILE A 64 -16.79 -4.33 7.83
C ILE A 64 -17.28 -3.38 8.94
N MET A 65 -16.36 -2.78 9.70
CA MET A 65 -16.69 -1.83 10.78
C MET A 65 -17.37 -0.55 10.28
N LEU A 66 -17.10 -0.17 9.03
CA LEU A 66 -17.75 0.96 8.38
C LEU A 66 -19.12 0.60 7.80
N SER A 67 -19.47 -0.67 7.67
CA SER A 67 -20.74 -1.06 7.04
C SER A 67 -21.96 -0.74 7.92
N PRO A 68 -23.05 -0.19 7.35
CA PRO A 68 -24.20 0.29 8.12
C PRO A 68 -24.93 -0.81 8.91
N GLY A 69 -24.79 -2.07 8.50
CA GLY A 69 -25.37 -3.21 9.23
C GLY A 69 -24.68 -3.51 10.57
N VAL A 70 -23.38 -3.25 10.68
CA VAL A 70 -22.58 -3.53 11.88
C VAL A 70 -22.63 -2.38 12.89
N GLU A 71 -22.83 -1.14 12.41
CA GLU A 71 -23.04 0.04 13.26
C GLU A 71 -24.17 -0.20 14.28
N SER A 72 -25.28 -0.80 13.85
CA SER A 72 -26.44 -1.15 14.71
C SER A 72 -26.10 -2.07 15.90
N GLN A 73 -25.06 -2.91 15.79
CA GLN A 73 -24.59 -3.78 16.87
C GLN A 73 -23.50 -3.12 17.72
N LEU A 74 -22.67 -2.25 17.10
CA LEU A 74 -21.65 -1.47 17.80
C LEU A 74 -22.28 -0.47 18.79
N TYR A 75 -23.48 0.05 18.52
CA TYR A 75 -24.25 0.90 19.44
C TYR A 75 -24.53 0.26 20.81
N LYS A 76 -24.45 -1.07 20.93
CA LYS A 76 -24.70 -1.78 22.20
C LYS A 76 -23.49 -1.81 23.13
N LEU A 77 -22.34 -1.29 22.71
CA LEU A 77 -21.10 -1.29 23.50
C LEU A 77 -21.01 0.03 24.28
N PRO A 78 -21.22 0.02 25.62
CA PRO A 78 -21.34 1.24 26.43
C PRO A 78 -20.09 2.14 26.37
N TRP A 79 -18.91 1.54 26.23
CA TRP A 79 -17.62 2.22 26.31
C TRP A 79 -17.22 3.04 25.07
N VAL A 80 -18.02 3.04 23.99
CA VAL A 80 -17.69 3.76 22.75
C VAL A 80 -18.47 5.08 22.59
N CYS A 81 -19.56 5.27 23.34
CA CYS A 81 -20.27 6.56 23.42
C CYS A 81 -20.40 7.07 24.88
N GLU A 82 -19.69 6.49 25.87
CA GLU A 82 -19.70 7.01 27.25
C GLU A 82 -18.89 8.32 27.31
N GLU A 83 -19.62 9.42 27.43
CA GLU A 83 -19.07 10.72 27.79
C GLU A 83 -18.36 10.63 29.14
N GLY A 84 -17.12 11.10 29.18
CA GLY A 84 -16.48 11.46 30.44
C GLY A 84 -17.40 12.38 31.23
N THR A 85 -17.80 11.93 32.42
CA THR A 85 -18.53 12.66 33.47
C THR A 85 -18.33 14.18 33.42
N GLY A 86 -19.39 14.95 33.12
CA GLY A 86 -19.27 16.42 33.20
C GLY A 86 -20.47 17.30 32.94
N THR A 87 -21.37 17.00 32.00
CA THR A 87 -22.45 17.96 31.66
C THR A 87 -23.75 17.26 31.29
N SER A 88 -24.59 17.04 32.29
CA SER A 88 -26.02 16.80 32.10
C SER A 88 -26.69 18.10 31.63
N VAL A 89 -26.77 18.30 30.32
CA VAL A 89 -27.78 19.19 29.74
C VAL A 89 -28.60 18.39 28.76
N ILE A 90 -29.77 18.00 29.26
CA ILE A 90 -30.90 17.50 28.49
C ILE A 90 -31.30 18.61 27.52
N LEU A 91 -30.81 18.55 26.28
CA LEU A 91 -31.49 19.17 25.15
C LEU A 91 -31.61 18.13 24.04
N GLN A 92 -32.87 17.82 23.74
CA GLN A 92 -33.32 16.81 22.81
C GLN A 92 -32.94 17.20 21.37
N GLY A 93 -31.71 16.87 20.99
CA GLY A 93 -31.29 16.70 19.61
C GLY A 93 -30.70 15.31 19.50
N HIS A 94 -31.23 14.48 18.61
CA HIS A 94 -30.68 13.16 18.31
C HIS A 94 -29.29 13.38 17.68
N ILE A 95 -28.24 13.42 18.50
CA ILE A 95 -26.86 13.49 18.01
C ILE A 95 -26.50 12.07 17.58
N ASP A 96 -26.53 11.83 16.27
CA ASP A 96 -26.18 10.54 15.66
C ASP A 96 -24.73 10.15 16.00
N CYS A 97 -24.54 9.32 17.03
CA CYS A 97 -23.24 8.69 17.36
C CYS A 97 -22.81 7.69 16.25
N GLY A 98 -23.72 7.25 15.36
CA GLY A 98 -23.56 6.08 14.48
C GLY A 98 -22.52 6.16 13.39
N SER A 99 -22.58 7.19 12.53
CA SER A 99 -21.61 7.32 11.44
C SER A 99 -20.20 7.65 11.95
N LEU A 100 -20.11 8.31 13.12
CA LEU A 100 -18.85 8.62 13.78
C LEU A 100 -18.24 7.38 14.47
N LEU A 101 -19.06 6.42 14.86
CA LEU A 101 -18.67 5.18 15.52
C LEU A 101 -17.79 4.31 14.63
N GLY A 102 -18.18 4.15 13.36
CA GLY A 102 -17.41 3.43 12.35
C GLY A 102 -16.02 4.03 12.16
N TYR A 103 -15.91 5.35 12.00
CA TYR A 103 -14.62 6.02 11.87
C TYR A 103 -13.74 5.87 13.11
N ARG A 104 -14.29 5.99 14.32
CA ARG A 104 -13.52 5.76 15.56
C ARG A 104 -13.02 4.32 15.67
N ALA A 105 -13.82 3.34 15.25
CA ALA A 105 -13.40 1.93 15.21
C ALA A 105 -12.25 1.71 14.22
N VAL A 106 -12.31 2.33 13.04
CA VAL A 106 -11.23 2.27 12.03
C VAL A 106 -9.92 2.84 12.58
N TYR A 107 -9.95 3.96 13.30
CA TYR A 107 -8.74 4.53 13.93
C TYR A 107 -8.06 3.54 14.87
N ARG A 108 -8.83 2.85 15.72
CA ARG A 108 -8.32 1.85 16.67
C ARG A 108 -7.79 0.59 15.97
N MET A 109 -8.52 0.09 14.97
CA MET A 109 -8.08 -1.05 14.18
C MET A 109 -6.80 -0.75 13.39
N CYS A 110 -6.70 0.43 12.79
CA CYS A 110 -5.50 0.86 12.08
C CYS A 110 -4.34 1.15 13.02
N PHE A 111 -4.59 1.67 14.23
CA PHE A 111 -3.57 1.76 15.28
C PHE A 111 -3.02 0.38 15.64
N ALA A 112 -3.89 -0.63 15.80
CA ALA A 112 -3.45 -1.99 16.10
C ALA A 112 -2.59 -2.59 14.97
N MET A 113 -2.99 -2.39 13.71
CA MET A 113 -2.17 -2.76 12.55
C MET A 113 -0.81 -2.06 12.56
N ALA A 114 -0.79 -0.74 12.74
CA ALA A 114 0.43 0.05 12.81
C ALA A 114 1.35 -0.44 13.93
N ALA A 115 0.81 -0.67 15.13
CA ALA A 115 1.57 -1.17 16.28
C ALA A 115 2.13 -2.58 16.05
N PHE A 116 1.36 -3.47 15.41
CA PHE A 116 1.82 -4.81 15.04
C PHE A 116 3.01 -4.76 14.08
N PHE A 117 2.91 -4.02 12.97
CA PHE A 117 4.02 -3.90 12.02
C PHE A 117 5.19 -3.10 12.60
N PHE A 118 4.93 -2.13 13.47
CA PHE A 118 5.97 -1.36 14.13
C PHE A 118 6.77 -2.23 15.12
N LEU A 119 6.11 -3.12 15.86
CA LEU A 119 6.78 -4.13 16.69
C LEU A 119 7.74 -4.98 15.84
N PHE A 120 7.30 -5.45 14.67
CA PHE A 120 8.14 -6.21 13.76
C PHE A 120 9.27 -5.38 13.12
N THR A 121 9.04 -4.09 12.89
CA THR A 121 10.08 -3.14 12.47
C THR A 121 11.20 -3.09 13.51
N LEU A 122 10.87 -2.96 14.80
CA LEU A 122 11.84 -2.93 15.88
C LEU A 122 12.57 -4.27 16.08
N LEU A 123 11.84 -5.39 16.03
CA LEU A 123 12.41 -6.73 16.22
C LEU A 123 13.37 -7.14 15.09
N MET A 124 13.10 -6.71 13.86
CA MET A 124 13.86 -7.09 12.67
C MET A 124 14.93 -6.08 12.28
N ASN A 125 15.30 -5.17 13.18
CA ASN A 125 16.34 -4.19 12.92
C ASN A 125 17.72 -4.86 12.81
N CYS A 126 18.50 -4.47 11.81
CA CYS A 126 19.84 -5.00 11.52
C CYS A 126 19.92 -6.54 11.41
N VAL A 127 18.92 -7.21 10.83
CA VAL A 127 19.02 -8.62 10.42
C VAL A 127 19.70 -8.68 9.05
N ARG A 128 20.78 -9.45 8.93
CA ARG A 128 21.60 -9.50 7.69
C ARG A 128 21.57 -10.85 6.97
N SER A 129 21.16 -11.92 7.64
CA SER A 129 21.12 -13.28 7.09
C SER A 129 20.00 -14.09 7.74
N SER A 130 19.47 -15.09 7.02
CA SER A 130 18.46 -16.03 7.55
C SER A 130 18.99 -16.94 8.66
N ARG A 131 20.32 -16.97 8.88
CA ARG A 131 20.96 -17.71 9.99
C ARG A 131 20.72 -17.04 11.34
N ASP A 132 20.35 -15.77 11.37
CA ASP A 132 20.00 -15.09 12.62
C ASP A 132 18.75 -15.75 13.24
N PRO A 133 18.72 -16.01 14.56
CA PRO A 133 17.55 -16.61 15.21
C PRO A 133 16.27 -15.77 15.05
N ARG A 134 16.43 -14.46 14.83
CA ARG A 134 15.34 -13.51 14.53
C ARG A 134 14.67 -13.81 13.18
N ALA A 135 15.40 -14.33 12.20
CA ALA A 135 14.84 -14.72 10.91
C ALA A 135 13.89 -15.93 11.02
N ALA A 136 14.09 -16.81 12.01
CA ALA A 136 13.12 -17.87 12.32
C ALA A 136 11.78 -17.31 12.81
N ILE A 137 11.81 -16.21 13.57
CA ILE A 137 10.59 -15.47 13.97
C ILE A 137 9.97 -14.80 12.74
N GLN A 138 10.77 -14.19 11.85
CA GLN A 138 10.29 -13.55 10.63
C GLN A 138 9.55 -14.55 9.70
N ASN A 139 10.14 -15.71 9.44
CA ASN A 139 9.65 -16.68 8.46
C ASN A 139 8.70 -17.76 9.03
N GLY A 140 8.59 -17.86 10.35
CA GLY A 140 7.80 -18.90 11.04
C GLY A 140 6.80 -18.37 12.07
N PHE A 141 6.33 -19.26 12.95
CA PHE A 141 5.47 -18.94 14.11
C PHE A 141 4.19 -18.14 13.78
N TRP A 142 3.57 -18.41 12.63
CA TRP A 142 2.42 -17.66 12.12
C TRP A 142 1.21 -17.63 13.06
N PHE A 143 0.93 -18.75 13.74
CA PHE A 143 -0.15 -18.83 14.72
C PHE A 143 0.04 -17.85 15.88
N PHE A 144 1.26 -17.77 16.45
CA PHE A 144 1.54 -16.84 17.55
C PHE A 144 1.50 -15.38 17.10
N LYS A 145 1.96 -15.08 15.87
CA LYS A 145 1.82 -13.73 15.29
C LYS A 145 0.36 -13.32 15.16
N PHE A 146 -0.51 -14.24 14.75
CA PHE A 146 -1.94 -14.01 14.68
C PHE A 146 -2.57 -13.75 16.05
N LEU A 147 -2.18 -14.49 17.08
CA LEU A 147 -2.62 -14.21 18.45
C LEU A 147 -2.13 -12.85 18.96
N ILE A 148 -0.88 -12.47 18.67
CA ILE A 148 -0.36 -11.14 19.02
C ILE A 148 -1.17 -10.05 18.31
N PHE A 149 -1.46 -10.23 17.02
CA PHE A 149 -2.27 -9.28 16.24
C PHE A 149 -3.67 -9.09 16.83
N ILE A 150 -4.35 -10.18 17.21
CA ILE A 150 -5.65 -10.11 17.91
C ILE A 150 -5.51 -9.43 19.26
N GLY A 151 -4.49 -9.78 20.06
CA GLY A 151 -4.26 -9.20 21.38
C GLY A 151 -4.04 -7.68 21.33
N ILE A 152 -3.23 -7.20 20.39
CA ILE A 152 -3.03 -5.76 20.17
C ILE A 152 -4.33 -5.10 19.71
N THR A 153 -5.09 -5.77 18.83
CA THR A 153 -6.40 -5.26 18.36
C THR A 153 -7.36 -5.09 19.52
N VAL A 154 -7.57 -6.12 20.33
CA VAL A 154 -8.43 -6.04 21.53
C VAL A 154 -7.96 -4.92 22.45
N GLY A 155 -6.65 -4.84 22.73
CA GLY A 155 -6.08 -3.77 23.55
C GLY A 155 -6.34 -2.35 23.00
N ALA A 156 -6.25 -2.16 21.68
CA ALA A 156 -6.52 -0.88 21.03
C ALA A 156 -7.98 -0.42 21.21
N PHE A 157 -8.93 -1.35 21.32
CA PHE A 157 -10.33 -1.03 21.58
C PHE A 157 -10.63 -0.55 23.00
N TYR A 158 -9.73 -0.82 23.97
CA TYR A 158 -9.83 -0.29 25.33
C TYR A 158 -9.27 1.13 25.49
N ILE A 159 -8.69 1.72 24.44
CA ILE A 159 -8.20 3.10 24.50
C ILE A 159 -9.41 4.05 24.59
N PRO A 160 -9.55 4.84 25.67
CA PRO A 160 -10.69 5.74 25.85
C PRO A 160 -10.68 6.86 24.81
N ASP A 161 -11.88 7.36 24.49
CA ASP A 161 -12.03 8.52 23.61
C ASP A 161 -11.49 9.78 24.31
N GLY A 162 -10.79 10.62 23.54
CA GLY A 162 -10.11 11.80 24.07
C GLY A 162 -9.16 12.40 23.02
N SER A 163 -7.96 12.80 23.45
CA SER A 163 -6.94 13.34 22.55
C SER A 163 -6.37 12.31 21.56
N PHE A 164 -6.64 11.01 21.75
CA PHE A 164 -6.10 9.93 20.94
C PHE A 164 -6.39 10.11 19.44
N SER A 165 -7.66 10.25 19.03
CA SER A 165 -8.02 10.35 17.61
C SER A 165 -7.42 11.59 16.94
N ASN A 166 -7.33 12.70 17.68
CA ASN A 166 -6.72 13.94 17.19
C ASN A 166 -5.20 13.80 16.97
N VAL A 167 -4.49 13.21 17.93
CA VAL A 167 -3.06 12.95 17.79
C VAL A 167 -2.80 11.95 16.67
N TRP A 168 -3.58 10.87 16.64
CA TRP A 168 -3.45 9.80 15.67
C TRP A 168 -3.77 10.26 14.24
N PHE A 169 -4.67 11.23 14.06
CA PHE A 169 -4.90 11.89 12.78
C PHE A 169 -3.61 12.50 12.20
N TYR A 170 -2.80 13.20 13.01
CA TYR A 170 -1.55 13.79 12.50
C TYR A 170 -0.50 12.73 12.16
N PHE A 171 -0.40 11.65 12.95
CA PHE A 171 0.41 10.49 12.56
C PHE A 171 -0.08 9.88 11.24
N GLY A 172 -1.40 9.77 11.06
CA GLY A 172 -2.04 9.37 9.82
C GLY A 172 -1.67 10.25 8.64
N VAL A 173 -1.72 11.58 8.81
CA VAL A 173 -1.35 12.56 7.79
C VAL A 173 0.10 12.39 7.33
N VAL A 174 1.04 12.34 8.28
CA VAL A 174 2.47 12.18 7.97
C VAL A 174 2.74 10.80 7.35
N GLY A 175 2.15 9.74 7.91
CA GLY A 175 2.30 8.39 7.40
C GLY A 175 1.76 8.23 5.99
N SER A 176 0.61 8.85 5.71
CA SER A 176 -0.02 8.85 4.38
C SER A 176 0.82 9.60 3.35
N PHE A 177 1.39 10.76 3.72
CA PHE A 177 2.31 11.50 2.85
C PHE A 177 3.48 10.61 2.42
N LEU A 178 4.15 9.98 3.38
CA LEU A 178 5.27 9.08 3.10
C LEU A 178 4.85 7.86 2.28
N PHE A 179 3.68 7.28 2.56
CA PHE A 179 3.17 6.14 1.81
C PHE A 179 2.82 6.50 0.36
N ILE A 180 2.25 7.68 0.10
CA ILE A 180 1.98 8.15 -1.28
C ILE A 180 3.30 8.29 -2.06
N LEU A 181 4.37 8.77 -1.43
CA LEU A 181 5.70 8.82 -2.07
C LEU A 181 6.23 7.42 -2.39
N ILE A 182 6.13 6.47 -1.45
CA ILE A 182 6.50 5.06 -1.68
C ILE A 182 5.65 4.46 -2.80
N GLN A 183 4.35 4.72 -2.80
CA GLN A 183 3.42 4.26 -3.82
C GLN A 183 3.82 4.73 -5.21
N LEU A 184 4.23 6.00 -5.34
CA LEU A 184 4.73 6.52 -6.61
C LEU A 184 6.06 5.88 -7.02
N VAL A 185 7.01 5.73 -6.09
CA VAL A 185 8.30 5.07 -6.37
C VAL A 185 8.09 3.64 -6.88
N LEU A 186 7.13 2.92 -6.31
CA LEU A 186 6.73 1.58 -6.77
C LEU A 186 6.07 1.61 -8.14
N LEU A 187 5.25 2.62 -8.42
CA LEU A 187 4.57 2.79 -9.70
C LEU A 187 5.55 3.16 -10.82
N ILE A 188 6.58 3.97 -10.51
CA ILE A 188 7.71 4.28 -11.40
C ILE A 188 8.46 2.99 -11.73
N ASP A 189 8.82 2.19 -10.73
CA ASP A 189 9.53 0.92 -10.94
C ASP A 189 8.72 -0.09 -11.75
N PHE A 190 7.41 -0.18 -11.47
CA PHE A 190 6.50 -1.01 -12.24
C PHE A 190 6.47 -0.57 -13.72
N ALA A 191 6.37 0.73 -13.97
CA ALA A 191 6.30 1.27 -15.32
C ALA A 191 7.62 1.07 -16.09
N HIS A 192 8.77 1.26 -15.44
CA HIS A 192 10.07 0.94 -16.03
C HIS A 192 10.21 -0.55 -16.34
N SER A 193 9.87 -1.42 -15.38
CA SER A 193 9.95 -2.87 -15.53
C SER A 193 9.03 -3.38 -16.65
N TRP A 194 7.84 -2.81 -16.78
CA TRP A 194 6.94 -3.10 -17.89
C TRP A 194 7.57 -2.68 -19.22
N ASN A 195 8.00 -1.41 -19.32
CA ASN A 195 8.59 -0.87 -20.54
C ASN A 195 9.79 -1.70 -21.01
N GLN A 196 10.73 -2.00 -20.11
CA GLN A 196 11.92 -2.80 -20.40
C GLN A 196 11.57 -4.21 -20.88
N ARG A 197 10.68 -4.92 -20.17
CA ARG A 197 10.29 -6.30 -20.56
C ARG A 197 9.63 -6.37 -21.93
N TRP A 198 8.83 -5.37 -22.29
CA TRP A 198 8.14 -5.34 -23.57
C TRP A 198 9.05 -4.86 -24.70
N LEU A 199 9.93 -3.88 -24.44
CA LEU A 199 10.94 -3.42 -25.39
C LEU A 199 11.93 -4.54 -25.73
N CYS A 200 12.50 -5.23 -24.74
CA CYS A 200 13.42 -6.34 -25.00
C CYS A 200 12.76 -7.43 -25.87
N LYS A 201 11.50 -7.81 -25.57
CA LYS A 201 10.75 -8.77 -26.38
C LYS A 201 10.42 -8.26 -27.79
N ALA A 202 10.29 -6.95 -27.96
CA ALA A 202 10.04 -6.33 -29.24
C ALA A 202 11.31 -6.36 -30.11
N GLU A 203 12.47 -6.07 -29.53
CA GLU A 203 13.79 -6.07 -30.18
C GLU A 203 14.26 -7.49 -30.51
N GLU A 204 14.20 -8.43 -29.57
CA GLU A 204 14.69 -9.81 -29.76
C GLU A 204 13.89 -10.59 -30.81
N ARG A 205 12.58 -10.32 -30.90
CA ARG A 205 11.65 -11.10 -31.73
C ARG A 205 11.19 -10.35 -32.99
N ASP A 206 11.70 -9.15 -33.24
CA ASP A 206 11.27 -8.18 -34.27
C ASP A 206 9.73 -8.12 -34.42
N SER A 207 9.06 -8.18 -33.27
CA SER A 207 7.65 -8.47 -33.19
C SER A 207 6.87 -7.15 -33.15
N ARG A 208 6.36 -6.72 -34.31
CA ARG A 208 5.51 -5.52 -34.47
C ARG A 208 4.35 -5.43 -33.47
N THR A 209 3.87 -6.58 -32.98
CA THR A 209 2.80 -6.66 -31.96
C THR A 209 3.19 -6.04 -30.63
N TRP A 210 4.43 -6.21 -30.17
CA TRP A 210 4.89 -5.63 -28.89
C TRP A 210 5.04 -4.12 -28.99
N TYR A 211 5.57 -3.62 -30.11
CA TYR A 211 5.59 -2.18 -30.42
C TYR A 211 4.19 -1.58 -30.51
N ALA A 212 3.26 -2.25 -31.18
CA ALA A 212 1.86 -1.82 -31.25
C ALA A 212 1.21 -1.79 -29.86
N GLY A 213 1.50 -2.78 -29.01
CA GLY A 213 1.05 -2.81 -27.62
C GLY A 213 1.58 -1.64 -26.80
N LEU A 214 2.89 -1.38 -26.85
CA LEU A 214 3.52 -0.23 -26.17
C LEU A 214 2.87 1.10 -26.59
N PHE A 215 2.66 1.29 -27.89
CA PHE A 215 2.01 2.48 -28.42
C PHE A 215 0.55 2.61 -27.96
N PHE A 216 -0.21 1.51 -28.02
CA PHE A 216 -1.60 1.48 -27.59
C PHE A 216 -1.78 1.89 -26.12
N PHE A 217 -1.02 1.28 -25.20
CA PHE A 217 -1.12 1.62 -23.78
C PHE A 217 -0.68 3.05 -23.48
N THR A 218 0.37 3.52 -24.16
CA THR A 218 0.83 4.91 -24.03
C THR A 218 -0.26 5.90 -24.46
N PHE A 219 -0.90 5.65 -25.61
CA PHE A 219 -2.00 6.48 -26.11
C PHE A 219 -3.22 6.43 -25.19
N LEU A 220 -3.58 5.23 -24.70
CA LEU A 220 -4.69 5.04 -23.78
C LEU A 220 -4.50 5.84 -22.49
N PHE A 221 -3.34 5.76 -21.85
CA PHE A 221 -3.09 6.45 -20.59
C PHE A 221 -3.05 7.97 -20.73
N TYR A 222 -2.49 8.52 -21.82
CA TYR A 222 -2.59 9.96 -22.08
C TYR A 222 -4.02 10.40 -22.38
N SER A 223 -4.78 9.61 -23.16
CA SER A 223 -6.19 9.92 -23.45
C SER A 223 -7.03 9.95 -22.17
N LEU A 224 -6.84 8.96 -21.30
CA LEU A 224 -7.48 8.93 -19.97
C LEU A 224 -7.06 10.11 -19.10
N SER A 225 -5.79 10.51 -19.15
CA SER A 225 -5.30 11.66 -18.38
C SER A 225 -5.93 12.98 -18.85
N ILE A 226 -6.06 13.19 -20.16
CA ILE A 226 -6.71 14.37 -20.74
C ILE A 226 -8.21 14.37 -20.40
N ALA A 227 -8.88 13.22 -20.49
CA ALA A 227 -10.27 13.08 -20.08
C ALA A 227 -10.45 13.40 -18.59
N ALA A 228 -9.55 12.90 -17.71
CA ALA A 228 -9.58 13.21 -16.29
C ALA A 228 -9.42 14.71 -16.02
N VAL A 229 -8.51 15.39 -16.72
CA VAL A 229 -8.36 16.86 -16.63
C VAL A 229 -9.64 17.58 -17.03
N ALA A 230 -10.26 17.21 -18.15
CA ALA A 230 -11.51 17.81 -18.61
C ALA A 230 -12.64 17.64 -17.58
N LEU A 231 -12.79 16.42 -17.03
CA LEU A 231 -13.77 16.14 -15.99
C LEU A 231 -13.50 16.93 -14.71
N MET A 232 -12.23 17.05 -14.29
CA MET A 232 -11.87 17.85 -13.11
C MET A 232 -12.22 19.33 -13.31
N PHE A 233 -11.98 19.91 -14.48
CA PHE A 233 -12.40 21.29 -14.77
C PHE A 233 -13.93 21.45 -14.78
N ILE A 234 -14.67 20.47 -15.30
CA ILE A 234 -16.14 20.55 -15.35
C ILE A 234 -16.78 20.43 -13.96
N TYR A 235 -16.30 19.49 -13.12
CA TYR A 235 -16.97 19.15 -11.87
C TYR A 235 -16.42 19.84 -10.63
N TYR A 236 -15.13 20.20 -10.61
CA TYR A 236 -14.45 20.76 -9.43
C TYR A 236 -14.02 22.22 -9.60
N THR A 237 -14.40 22.87 -10.70
CA THR A 237 -14.10 24.31 -10.91
C THR A 237 -15.32 25.05 -11.44
N GLN A 238 -15.42 26.34 -11.11
CA GLN A 238 -16.41 27.26 -11.67
C GLN A 238 -15.72 28.45 -12.35
N PRO A 239 -16.31 29.12 -13.35
CA PRO A 239 -15.68 30.25 -14.04
C PRO A 239 -15.19 31.36 -13.10
N ASP A 240 -16.01 31.75 -12.12
CA ASP A 240 -15.75 32.91 -11.24
C ASP A 240 -15.30 32.54 -9.81
N ALA A 241 -15.13 31.24 -9.51
CA ALA A 241 -14.73 30.75 -8.20
C ALA A 241 -13.70 29.60 -8.29
N CYS A 242 -13.38 28.97 -7.15
CA CYS A 242 -12.54 27.75 -7.08
C CYS A 242 -11.14 27.90 -7.71
N TYR A 243 -10.48 29.04 -7.47
CA TYR A 243 -9.17 29.35 -8.06
C TYR A 243 -8.09 28.33 -7.68
N GLU A 244 -8.08 27.87 -6.42
CA GLU A 244 -7.13 26.86 -5.95
C GLU A 244 -7.19 25.58 -6.78
N GLY A 245 -8.41 25.08 -7.05
CA GLY A 245 -8.62 23.90 -7.89
C GLY A 245 -8.09 24.08 -9.31
N LYS A 246 -8.33 25.25 -9.93
CA LYS A 246 -7.80 25.57 -11.26
C LYS A 246 -6.26 25.58 -11.27
N VAL A 247 -5.65 26.17 -10.25
CA VAL A 247 -4.19 26.23 -10.11
C VAL A 247 -3.60 24.84 -9.95
N PHE A 248 -4.18 23.99 -9.08
CA PHE A 248 -3.68 22.62 -8.88
C PHE A 248 -3.77 21.77 -10.14
N ILE A 249 -4.90 21.81 -10.86
CA ILE A 249 -5.06 21.06 -12.12
C ILE A 249 -4.07 21.56 -13.17
N GLY A 250 -3.98 22.89 -13.37
CA GLY A 250 -3.11 23.50 -14.37
C GLY A 250 -1.62 23.25 -14.11
N LEU A 251 -1.18 23.37 -12.85
CA LEU A 251 0.21 23.15 -12.47
C LEU A 251 0.59 21.67 -12.60
N ASN A 252 -0.23 20.73 -12.14
CA ASN A 252 0.04 19.30 -12.30
C ASN A 252 0.06 18.88 -13.77
N LEU A 253 -0.85 19.40 -14.60
CA LEU A 253 -0.81 19.17 -16.04
C LEU A 253 0.49 19.68 -16.66
N THR A 254 0.92 20.89 -16.28
CA THR A 254 2.16 21.49 -16.78
C THR A 254 3.38 20.64 -16.39
N LEU A 255 3.47 20.22 -15.13
CA LEU A 255 4.57 19.37 -14.66
C LEU A 255 4.59 18.02 -15.39
N CYS A 256 3.43 17.39 -15.61
CA CYS A 256 3.34 16.15 -16.38
C CYS A 256 3.83 16.34 -17.81
N VAL A 257 3.45 17.43 -18.49
CA VAL A 257 3.95 17.74 -19.85
C VAL A 257 5.47 17.92 -19.85
N CYS A 258 6.03 18.67 -18.89
CA CYS A 258 7.47 18.87 -18.78
C CYS A 258 8.22 17.54 -18.60
N VAL A 259 7.71 16.67 -17.74
CA VAL A 259 8.28 15.34 -17.49
C VAL A 259 8.17 14.43 -18.71
N SER A 260 7.04 14.43 -19.42
CA SER A 260 6.86 13.67 -20.66
C SER A 260 7.82 14.12 -21.75
N VAL A 261 8.08 15.44 -21.87
CA VAL A 261 9.09 15.99 -22.77
C VAL A 261 10.47 15.51 -22.34
N ALA A 262 10.83 15.65 -21.06
CA ALA A 262 12.11 15.18 -20.51
C ALA A 262 12.38 13.70 -20.81
N ALA A 263 11.37 12.84 -20.72
CA ALA A 263 11.50 11.40 -20.99
C ALA A 263 11.84 11.05 -22.46
N VAL A 264 11.61 11.96 -23.41
CA VAL A 264 11.86 11.76 -24.85
C VAL A 264 13.09 12.52 -25.35
N LEU A 265 13.73 13.34 -24.50
CA LEU A 265 14.93 14.07 -24.90
C LEU A 265 16.04 13.08 -25.30
N PRO A 266 16.68 13.26 -26.48
CA PRO A 266 17.72 12.33 -26.95
C PRO A 266 18.85 12.13 -25.93
N LYS A 267 19.26 13.21 -25.25
CA LYS A 267 20.27 13.16 -24.20
C LYS A 267 19.89 12.23 -23.05
N VAL A 268 18.62 12.24 -22.62
CA VAL A 268 18.12 11.37 -21.55
C VAL A 268 18.07 9.92 -22.01
N GLN A 269 17.64 9.68 -23.26
CA GLN A 269 17.61 8.33 -23.84
C GLN A 269 19.01 7.75 -24.05
N ASP A 270 20.00 8.57 -24.39
CA ASP A 270 21.40 8.15 -24.50
C ASP A 270 21.96 7.64 -23.15
N ALA A 271 21.58 8.29 -22.04
CA ALA A 271 22.03 7.89 -20.70
C ALA A 271 21.16 6.79 -20.08
N GLN A 272 19.90 6.68 -20.48
CA GLN A 272 18.95 5.68 -19.99
C GLN A 272 18.09 5.15 -21.15
N PRO A 273 18.56 4.14 -21.90
CA PRO A 273 17.87 3.64 -23.10
C PRO A 273 16.50 3.03 -22.81
N ASN A 274 16.28 2.58 -21.56
CA ASN A 274 15.01 2.03 -21.10
C ASN A 274 13.98 3.11 -20.74
N SER A 275 14.32 4.40 -20.87
CA SER A 275 13.38 5.51 -20.69
C SER A 275 12.46 5.63 -21.90
N GLY A 276 11.19 5.27 -21.72
CA GLY A 276 10.16 5.33 -22.76
C GLY A 276 9.07 6.38 -22.49
N LEU A 277 8.14 6.51 -23.43
CA LEU A 277 6.96 7.37 -23.28
C LEU A 277 5.86 6.69 -22.44
N LEU A 278 5.84 5.34 -22.41
CA LEU A 278 4.88 4.54 -21.64
C LEU A 278 4.97 4.87 -20.14
N GLN A 279 6.18 4.91 -19.59
CA GLN A 279 6.41 5.25 -18.18
C GLN A 279 5.87 6.65 -17.82
N ALA A 280 6.13 7.66 -18.64
CA ALA A 280 5.67 9.02 -18.42
C ALA A 280 4.13 9.10 -18.49
N SER A 281 3.51 8.32 -19.38
CA SER A 281 2.04 8.26 -19.49
C SER A 281 1.37 7.64 -18.26
N VAL A 282 1.96 6.58 -17.68
CA VAL A 282 1.48 5.93 -16.44
C VAL A 282 1.59 6.88 -15.25
N ILE A 283 2.71 7.60 -15.13
CA ILE A 283 2.95 8.57 -14.07
C ILE A 283 2.04 9.79 -14.20
N THR A 284 1.78 10.24 -15.44
CA THR A 284 0.82 11.31 -15.72
C THR A 284 -0.57 10.92 -15.26
N LEU A 285 -1.04 9.71 -15.60
CA LEU A 285 -2.35 9.22 -15.20
C LEU A 285 -2.48 9.13 -13.67
N TYR A 286 -1.46 8.60 -12.99
CA TYR A 286 -1.46 8.55 -11.53
C TYR A 286 -1.44 9.95 -10.91
N THR A 287 -0.71 10.91 -11.48
CA THR A 287 -0.70 12.30 -11.02
C THR A 287 -2.08 12.95 -11.15
N MET A 288 -2.80 12.70 -12.26
CA MET A 288 -4.18 13.15 -12.42
C MET A 288 -5.12 12.49 -11.40
N PHE A 289 -4.90 11.20 -11.09
CA PHE A 289 -5.63 10.51 -10.04
C PHE A 289 -5.40 11.11 -8.64
N ILE A 290 -4.15 11.40 -8.26
CA ILE A 290 -3.84 12.07 -6.98
C ILE A 290 -4.42 13.50 -6.94
N THR A 291 -4.43 14.21 -8.08
CA THR A 291 -5.08 15.52 -8.20
C THR A 291 -6.58 15.41 -7.93
N TRP A 292 -7.25 14.41 -8.53
CA TRP A 292 -8.67 14.17 -8.29
C TRP A 292 -8.96 13.83 -6.82
N LEU A 293 -8.14 12.98 -6.20
CA LEU A 293 -8.20 12.69 -4.76
C LEU A 293 -7.99 13.94 -3.89
N ALA A 294 -7.18 14.91 -4.32
CA ALA A 294 -6.99 16.15 -3.59
C ALA A 294 -8.24 17.04 -3.70
N LEU A 295 -8.78 17.21 -4.90
CA LEU A 295 -9.97 18.02 -5.16
C LEU A 295 -11.23 17.48 -4.46
N SER A 296 -11.37 16.15 -4.36
CA SER A 296 -12.49 15.54 -3.63
C SER A 296 -12.46 15.79 -2.12
N ASN A 297 -11.35 16.32 -1.58
CA ASN A 297 -11.19 16.69 -0.18
C ASN A 297 -11.15 18.21 0.04
N VAL A 298 -11.49 19.01 -0.98
CA VAL A 298 -11.61 20.47 -0.81
C VAL A 298 -12.80 20.76 0.12
N PRO A 299 -12.59 21.54 1.20
CA PRO A 299 -13.62 21.85 2.19
C PRO A 299 -14.48 23.06 1.76
N ASP A 300 -14.88 23.09 0.50
CA ASP A 300 -15.72 24.13 -0.09
C ASP A 300 -16.80 23.45 -0.94
N GLN A 301 -18.06 23.65 -0.57
CA GLN A 301 -19.20 23.00 -1.20
C GLN A 301 -19.46 23.53 -2.61
N GLU A 302 -19.11 24.80 -2.91
CA GLU A 302 -19.25 25.35 -4.25
C GLU A 302 -18.27 24.70 -5.24
N CYS A 303 -17.16 24.20 -4.72
CA CYS A 303 -16.05 23.62 -5.49
C CYS A 303 -15.99 22.08 -5.41
N ASN A 304 -16.71 21.46 -4.48
CA ASN A 304 -16.71 20.02 -4.27
C ASN A 304 -18.15 19.49 -4.22
N PRO A 305 -18.67 18.94 -5.34
CA PRO A 305 -20.05 18.45 -5.41
C PRO A 305 -20.30 17.21 -4.53
N HIS A 306 -19.24 16.54 -4.07
CA HIS A 306 -19.32 15.34 -3.22
C HIS A 306 -19.19 15.65 -1.73
N LEU A 307 -19.05 16.92 -1.34
CA LEU A 307 -19.02 17.29 0.07
C LEU A 307 -20.42 17.16 0.68
N LEU A 308 -20.57 16.28 1.69
CA LEU A 308 -21.85 16.06 2.38
C LEU A 308 -22.42 17.38 2.92
N THR A 309 -23.70 17.64 2.63
CA THR A 309 -24.49 18.86 2.94
C THR A 309 -24.70 19.14 4.43
N GLN A 310 -24.12 18.36 5.34
CA GLN A 310 -24.44 18.40 6.79
C GLN A 310 -23.78 19.56 7.56
N PHE A 311 -23.09 20.48 6.89
CA PHE A 311 -22.30 21.54 7.56
C PHE A 311 -22.90 22.95 7.51
N SER A 312 -24.08 23.15 6.92
CA SER A 312 -24.77 24.45 7.03
C SER A 312 -25.52 24.56 8.37
N ASN A 313 -25.31 25.67 9.07
CA ASN A 313 -26.03 26.06 10.29
C ASN A 313 -27.49 26.48 9.99
N GLU A 314 -28.20 25.75 9.14
CA GLU A 314 -29.62 26.00 8.92
C GLU A 314 -30.43 24.81 9.41
N THR A 315 -31.33 25.11 10.34
CA THR A 315 -32.43 24.24 10.75
C THR A 315 -33.35 24.00 9.56
N VAL A 316 -32.95 23.11 8.66
CA VAL A 316 -33.86 22.60 7.62
C VAL A 316 -34.73 21.55 8.29
N LEU A 317 -36.01 21.91 8.44
CA LEU A 317 -37.10 21.01 8.81
C LEU A 317 -36.94 19.69 8.05
N ALA A 318 -36.82 18.60 8.80
CA ALA A 318 -36.69 17.25 8.27
C ALA A 318 -37.84 16.94 7.30
N GLY A 319 -37.57 17.12 6.01
CA GLY A 319 -38.37 16.60 4.91
C GLY A 319 -38.02 15.12 4.73
N SER A 320 -39.06 14.31 4.64
CA SER A 320 -39.03 12.86 4.43
C SER A 320 -38.53 12.48 3.02
N GLU A 321 -37.26 12.76 2.72
CA GLU A 321 -36.57 12.28 1.52
C GLU A 321 -35.27 11.62 1.98
N GLY A 322 -35.02 10.39 1.51
CA GLY A 322 -34.09 9.43 2.08
C GLY A 322 -32.66 9.94 2.30
N TYR A 323 -32.13 9.66 3.49
CA TYR A 323 -30.71 9.72 3.79
C TYR A 323 -29.96 8.70 2.90
N GLU A 324 -29.46 9.11 1.74
CA GLU A 324 -28.40 8.36 1.06
C GLU A 324 -27.07 8.71 1.73
N THR A 325 -26.67 7.87 2.68
CA THR A 325 -25.28 7.86 3.15
C THR A 325 -24.41 7.34 2.01
N GLN A 326 -23.86 8.24 1.20
CA GLN A 326 -22.85 7.85 0.20
C GLN A 326 -21.60 7.40 0.95
N TRP A 327 -21.54 6.10 1.22
CA TRP A 327 -20.57 5.46 2.11
C TRP A 327 -19.16 5.38 1.50
N TRP A 328 -19.06 5.40 0.16
CA TRP A 328 -17.78 5.43 -0.56
C TRP A 328 -17.83 6.42 -1.72
N ASP A 329 -16.90 7.36 -1.69
CA ASP A 329 -16.62 8.21 -2.85
C ASP A 329 -15.82 7.40 -3.89
N ALA A 330 -16.14 7.59 -5.17
CA ALA A 330 -15.43 6.92 -6.26
C ALA A 330 -13.89 7.09 -6.20
N PRO A 331 -13.31 8.26 -5.82
CA PRO A 331 -11.89 8.41 -5.60
C PRO A 331 -11.33 7.43 -4.54
N SER A 332 -12.04 7.22 -3.43
CA SER A 332 -11.61 6.34 -2.34
C SER A 332 -11.60 4.87 -2.77
N ILE A 333 -12.56 4.45 -3.61
CA ILE A 333 -12.60 3.09 -4.20
C ILE A 333 -11.38 2.87 -5.11
N VAL A 334 -11.12 3.79 -6.03
CA VAL A 334 -9.95 3.71 -6.91
C VAL A 334 -8.66 3.73 -6.09
N GLY A 335 -8.62 4.56 -5.04
CA GLY A 335 -7.49 4.62 -4.09
C GLY A 335 -7.23 3.31 -3.37
N LEU A 336 -8.28 2.58 -2.97
CA LEU A 336 -8.17 1.25 -2.39
C LEU A 336 -7.62 0.23 -3.40
N ILE A 337 -8.07 0.28 -4.66
CA ILE A 337 -7.57 -0.62 -5.71
C ILE A 337 -6.07 -0.38 -5.94
N VAL A 338 -5.67 0.89 -6.09
CA VAL A 338 -4.25 1.24 -6.27
C VAL A 338 -3.43 0.84 -5.03
N PHE A 339 -3.96 1.04 -3.83
CA PHE A 339 -3.33 0.57 -2.60
C PHE A 339 -3.07 -0.94 -2.61
N ILE A 340 -4.09 -1.76 -2.92
CA ILE A 340 -3.97 -3.22 -2.99
C ILE A 340 -2.94 -3.64 -4.04
N LEU A 341 -2.98 -3.05 -5.23
CA LEU A 341 -2.03 -3.36 -6.30
C LEU A 341 -0.59 -3.02 -5.89
N CYS A 342 -0.38 -1.85 -5.27
CA CYS A 342 0.95 -1.43 -4.84
C CYS A 342 1.48 -2.27 -3.67
N THR A 343 0.67 -2.61 -2.67
CA THR A 343 1.13 -3.47 -1.55
C THR A 343 1.39 -4.91 -1.97
N LEU A 344 0.60 -5.44 -2.92
CA LEU A 344 0.91 -6.72 -3.58
C LEU A 344 2.22 -6.63 -4.35
N PHE A 345 2.43 -5.54 -5.10
CA PHE A 345 3.66 -5.31 -5.84
C PHE A 345 4.88 -5.29 -4.91
N ILE A 346 4.83 -4.59 -3.75
CA ILE A 346 5.91 -4.61 -2.74
C ILE A 346 6.31 -6.05 -2.36
N SER A 347 5.34 -6.95 -2.22
CA SER A 347 5.58 -8.32 -1.77
C SER A 347 6.08 -9.26 -2.86
N LEU A 348 5.57 -9.07 -4.08
CA LEU A 348 5.92 -9.89 -5.25
C LEU A 348 7.22 -9.43 -5.93
N ARG A 349 7.63 -8.18 -5.70
CA ARG A 349 8.72 -7.55 -6.41
C ARG A 349 10.04 -8.32 -6.30
N SER A 350 10.61 -8.56 -7.48
CA SER A 350 12.02 -8.73 -7.79
C SER A 350 12.27 -7.74 -8.92
N SER A 351 12.97 -6.64 -8.63
CA SER A 351 13.08 -5.48 -9.52
C SER A 351 14.49 -5.32 -10.03
N ASP A 352 14.60 -5.04 -11.32
CA ASP A 352 15.88 -4.89 -12.02
C ASP A 352 16.41 -3.44 -11.96
N HIS A 353 15.67 -2.51 -11.34
CA HIS A 353 16.02 -1.09 -11.31
C HIS A 353 16.73 -0.67 -10.02
N ARG A 354 18.04 -0.49 -10.10
CA ARG A 354 18.95 -0.23 -8.97
C ARG A 354 18.64 1.02 -8.14
N GLN A 355 18.25 2.13 -8.78
CA GLN A 355 17.95 3.36 -8.03
C GLN A 355 16.74 3.16 -7.11
N VAL A 356 15.70 2.47 -7.59
CA VAL A 356 14.53 2.15 -6.77
C VAL A 356 14.86 1.04 -5.77
N ASN A 357 15.70 0.07 -6.11
CA ASN A 357 16.19 -0.93 -5.15
C ASN A 357 16.92 -0.28 -3.97
N SER A 358 17.74 0.73 -4.25
CA SER A 358 18.41 1.53 -3.23
C SER A 358 17.42 2.31 -2.37
N LEU A 359 16.41 2.96 -2.99
CA LEU A 359 15.36 3.67 -2.26
C LEU A 359 14.49 2.73 -1.40
N MET A 360 14.24 1.52 -1.87
CA MET A 360 13.42 0.50 -1.19
C MET A 360 14.22 -0.46 -0.31
N GLN A 361 15.54 -0.27 -0.19
CA GLN A 361 16.45 -1.15 0.57
C GLN A 361 16.31 -2.64 0.22
N THR A 362 16.23 -2.96 -1.06
CA THR A 362 16.23 -4.34 -1.60
C THR A 362 17.56 -4.65 -2.26
N GLU A 363 18.18 -5.79 -1.96
CA GLU A 363 19.46 -6.23 -2.54
C GLU A 363 19.23 -7.20 -3.72
N GLU A 364 20.06 -7.10 -4.77
CA GLU A 364 20.06 -8.03 -5.91
C GLU A 364 20.73 -9.35 -5.50
N CYS A 365 19.99 -10.47 -5.47
CA CYS A 365 20.61 -11.80 -5.42
C CYS A 365 21.12 -12.18 -6.83
N PRO A 366 22.39 -12.57 -7.00
CA PRO A 366 22.92 -12.95 -8.31
C PRO A 366 22.31 -14.27 -8.82
N PRO A 367 22.00 -14.37 -10.13
CA PRO A 367 21.29 -15.51 -10.74
C PRO A 367 22.01 -16.86 -10.64
N ILE A 368 23.32 -16.86 -10.38
CA ILE A 368 24.14 -18.08 -10.29
C ILE A 368 23.81 -18.90 -9.02
N LEU A 369 23.42 -18.24 -7.92
CA LEU A 369 22.94 -18.94 -6.71
C LEU A 369 21.56 -19.58 -6.93
N GLU A 370 20.74 -19.03 -7.84
CA GLU A 370 19.35 -19.46 -8.06
C GLU A 370 19.26 -20.83 -8.74
N GLN A 371 20.10 -21.10 -9.75
CA GLN A 371 20.11 -22.38 -10.47
C GLN A 371 20.58 -23.55 -9.60
N GLN A 372 21.49 -23.31 -8.65
CA GLN A 372 22.09 -24.37 -7.84
C GLN A 372 21.18 -24.82 -6.68
N GLN A 373 20.29 -23.94 -6.20
CA GLN A 373 19.32 -24.24 -5.13
C GLN A 373 17.96 -24.75 -5.62
N GLN A 374 17.53 -24.38 -6.83
CA GLN A 374 16.27 -24.87 -7.42
C GLN A 374 16.27 -26.37 -7.74
N GLY A 375 17.43 -26.98 -7.99
CA GLY A 375 17.55 -28.41 -8.33
C GLY A 375 17.30 -29.38 -7.16
N ALA A 376 17.20 -28.90 -5.91
CA ALA A 376 17.23 -29.76 -4.72
C ALA A 376 15.91 -29.85 -3.92
N CYS A 377 14.87 -29.07 -4.23
CA CYS A 377 13.67 -28.99 -3.41
C CYS A 377 12.39 -29.27 -4.22
N GLU A 378 11.90 -30.51 -4.17
CA GLU A 378 10.55 -30.88 -4.61
C GLU A 378 9.51 -30.28 -3.65
N GLY A 379 8.71 -29.32 -4.13
CA GLY A 379 7.44 -28.92 -3.53
C GLY A 379 7.47 -28.11 -2.22
N ARG A 380 8.64 -27.62 -1.76
CA ARG A 380 8.76 -26.76 -0.57
C ARG A 380 9.38 -25.41 -0.90
N ALA A 381 8.97 -24.37 -0.18
CA ALA A 381 9.64 -23.07 -0.27
C ALA A 381 11.09 -23.20 0.20
N PHE A 382 12.05 -22.74 -0.62
CA PHE A 382 13.47 -22.84 -0.31
C PHE A 382 13.97 -21.54 0.34
N ASP A 383 14.91 -21.66 1.27
CA ASP A 383 15.54 -20.52 1.92
C ASP A 383 16.58 -19.88 1.00
N ASN A 384 16.25 -18.70 0.48
CA ASN A 384 17.06 -17.91 -0.44
C ASN A 384 17.82 -16.76 0.25
N GLU A 385 17.90 -16.75 1.58
CA GLU A 385 18.46 -15.64 2.36
C GLU A 385 19.61 -16.08 3.30
N GLN A 386 20.20 -17.25 3.05
CA GLN A 386 21.24 -17.84 3.91
C GLN A 386 22.52 -17.00 3.98
N ASP A 387 22.96 -16.48 2.84
CA ASP A 387 24.22 -15.72 2.74
C ASP A 387 24.00 -14.20 2.80
N GLY A 388 22.74 -13.74 2.70
CA GLY A 388 22.34 -12.35 2.78
C GLY A 388 20.82 -12.20 2.62
N VAL A 389 20.21 -11.23 3.31
CA VAL A 389 18.77 -10.93 3.13
C VAL A 389 18.51 -10.23 1.80
N THR A 390 17.45 -10.63 1.08
CA THR A 390 17.10 -10.02 -0.21
C THR A 390 16.43 -8.65 -0.08
N TYR A 391 15.95 -8.34 1.11
CA TYR A 391 15.34 -7.06 1.44
C TYR A 391 15.57 -6.73 2.91
N SER A 392 15.62 -5.44 3.23
CA SER A 392 15.62 -4.99 4.62
C SER A 392 14.28 -5.36 5.28
N TYR A 393 14.30 -6.36 6.18
CA TYR A 393 13.11 -6.80 6.91
C TYR A 393 12.45 -5.66 7.69
N SER A 394 13.27 -4.82 8.34
CA SER A 394 12.80 -3.65 9.07
C SER A 394 12.11 -2.65 8.15
N PHE A 395 12.68 -2.36 6.98
CA PHE A 395 12.11 -1.38 6.05
C PHE A 395 10.80 -1.87 5.43
N PHE A 396 10.70 -3.16 5.13
CA PHE A 396 9.44 -3.77 4.67
C PHE A 396 8.32 -3.59 5.70
N HIS A 397 8.59 -3.91 6.97
CA HIS A 397 7.59 -3.72 8.03
C HIS A 397 7.27 -2.25 8.26
N PHE A 398 8.25 -1.35 8.14
CA PHE A 398 8.01 0.08 8.18
C PHE A 398 7.09 0.56 7.04
N CYS A 399 7.26 0.04 5.82
CA CYS A 399 6.33 0.31 4.72
C CYS A 399 4.90 -0.17 5.04
N MET A 400 4.75 -1.30 5.75
CA MET A 400 3.44 -1.79 6.20
C MET A 400 2.83 -0.93 7.31
N VAL A 401 3.64 -0.33 8.20
CA VAL A 401 3.18 0.70 9.14
C VAL A 401 2.61 1.90 8.37
N LEU A 402 3.36 2.42 7.41
CA LEU A 402 2.90 3.54 6.57
C LEU A 402 1.63 3.19 5.79
N ALA A 403 1.54 1.96 5.27
CA ALA A 403 0.35 1.44 4.59
C ALA A 403 -0.88 1.44 5.51
N SER A 404 -0.72 1.03 6.77
CA SER A 404 -1.79 1.03 7.78
C SER A 404 -2.25 2.45 8.15
N LEU A 405 -1.33 3.42 8.16
CA LEU A 405 -1.67 4.84 8.37
C LEU A 405 -2.37 5.45 7.15
N TYR A 406 -1.93 5.10 5.94
CA TYR A 406 -2.59 5.54 4.70
C TYR A 406 -4.02 5.03 4.57
N ILE A 407 -4.24 3.74 4.84
CA ILE A 407 -5.57 3.16 4.72
C ILE A 407 -6.53 3.73 5.77
N MET A 408 -6.04 4.04 6.98
CA MET A 408 -6.81 4.73 8.00
C MET A 408 -7.37 6.06 7.48
N MET A 409 -6.50 6.91 6.90
CA MET A 409 -6.92 8.22 6.39
C MET A 409 -7.85 8.08 5.19
N THR A 410 -7.59 7.10 4.32
CA THR A 410 -8.42 6.85 3.11
C THR A 410 -9.82 6.36 3.48
N LEU A 411 -9.94 5.39 4.39
CA LEU A 411 -11.22 4.84 4.83
C LEU A 411 -12.05 5.82 5.67
N THR A 412 -11.41 6.85 6.23
CA THR A 412 -12.06 7.89 7.03
C THR A 412 -12.25 9.19 6.25
N ASN A 413 -12.11 9.13 4.90
CA ASN A 413 -12.24 10.25 3.97
C ASN A 413 -11.44 11.49 4.39
N TRP A 414 -10.30 11.27 5.06
CA TRP A 414 -9.40 12.31 5.55
C TRP A 414 -10.07 13.36 6.46
N TYR A 415 -11.21 13.02 7.06
CA TYR A 415 -11.88 13.92 7.99
C TYR A 415 -11.10 14.07 9.29
N LYS A 416 -11.02 15.31 9.78
CA LYS A 416 -10.45 15.60 11.08
C LYS A 416 -11.50 15.33 12.18
N PRO A 417 -11.16 14.57 13.23
CA PRO A 417 -12.02 14.45 14.41
C PRO A 417 -12.19 15.82 15.10
N GLY A 418 -13.38 16.41 15.08
CA GLY A 418 -13.67 17.69 15.76
C GLY A 418 -14.06 17.51 17.23
N GLU A 419 -13.98 18.59 18.02
CA GLU A 419 -14.41 18.62 19.44
C GLU A 419 -15.94 18.43 19.60
N THR A 420 -16.73 18.77 18.59
CA THR A 420 -18.22 18.77 18.65
C THR A 420 -18.86 17.61 17.87
N LEU A 421 -18.30 16.40 17.90
CA LEU A 421 -18.78 15.22 17.13
C LEU A 421 -18.91 15.43 15.61
N LYS A 422 -18.38 16.52 15.06
CA LYS A 422 -18.41 16.83 13.62
C LYS A 422 -17.09 16.40 12.97
N MET A 423 -17.19 15.61 11.91
CA MET A 423 -16.07 15.31 11.01
C MET A 423 -15.89 16.46 10.04
N ILE A 424 -14.74 17.11 10.01
CA ILE A 424 -14.53 18.32 9.19
C ILE A 424 -13.54 17.99 8.08
N SER A 425 -13.91 18.29 6.82
CA SER A 425 -12.97 18.28 5.71
C SER A 425 -11.93 19.37 5.89
N THR A 426 -10.66 19.08 5.64
CA THR A 426 -9.57 20.03 5.90
C THR A 426 -8.68 20.23 4.69
N TRP A 427 -8.23 21.47 4.49
CA TRP A 427 -7.20 21.81 3.50
C TRP A 427 -5.90 21.01 3.69
N THR A 428 -5.63 20.51 4.90
CA THR A 428 -4.51 19.59 5.18
C THR A 428 -4.53 18.37 4.26
N ALA A 429 -5.70 17.77 4.05
CA ALA A 429 -5.85 16.59 3.21
C ALA A 429 -5.56 16.87 1.73
N VAL A 430 -5.86 18.09 1.27
CA VAL A 430 -5.61 18.57 -0.09
C VAL A 430 -4.11 18.79 -0.28
N TRP A 431 -3.50 19.60 0.59
CA TRP A 431 -2.08 19.96 0.51
C TRP A 431 -1.15 18.75 0.61
N VAL A 432 -1.46 17.79 1.48
CA VAL A 432 -0.64 16.57 1.61
C VAL A 432 -0.59 15.80 0.28
N LYS A 433 -1.73 15.67 -0.41
CA LYS A 433 -1.82 14.96 -1.69
C LYS A 433 -1.14 15.72 -2.82
N ILE A 434 -1.36 17.04 -2.90
CA ILE A 434 -0.73 17.91 -3.91
C ILE A 434 0.79 17.97 -3.73
N CYS A 435 1.27 18.20 -2.51
CA CYS A 435 2.71 18.18 -2.22
C CYS A 435 3.33 16.82 -2.50
N ALA A 436 2.64 15.72 -2.17
CA ALA A 436 3.11 14.37 -2.51
C ALA A 436 3.19 14.17 -4.03
N SER A 437 2.22 14.69 -4.81
CA SER A 437 2.30 14.64 -6.27
C SER A 437 3.49 15.42 -6.83
N TRP A 438 3.79 16.60 -6.29
CA TRP A 438 4.92 17.42 -6.75
C TRP A 438 6.26 16.80 -6.39
N ALA A 439 6.43 16.40 -5.13
CA ALA A 439 7.62 15.68 -4.68
C ALA A 439 7.82 14.40 -5.51
N GLY A 440 6.72 13.73 -5.84
CA GLY A 440 6.71 12.58 -6.70
C GLY A 440 7.18 12.81 -8.14
N LEU A 441 6.62 13.82 -8.81
CA LEU A 441 7.04 14.22 -10.15
C LEU A 441 8.51 14.66 -10.17
N LEU A 442 8.96 15.35 -9.11
CA LEU A 442 10.36 15.74 -8.94
C LEU A 442 11.26 14.52 -8.79
N LEU A 443 10.86 13.52 -8.00
CA LEU A 443 11.60 12.25 -7.88
C LEU A 443 11.70 11.53 -9.22
N TYR A 444 10.60 11.47 -9.98
CA TYR A 444 10.65 10.86 -11.31
C TYR A 444 11.54 11.64 -12.28
N LEU A 445 11.40 12.97 -12.34
CA LEU A 445 12.29 13.82 -13.14
C LEU A 445 13.75 13.61 -12.74
N TRP A 446 14.03 13.48 -11.44
CA TRP A 446 15.36 13.18 -10.93
C TRP A 446 15.87 11.82 -11.40
N THR A 447 15.05 10.77 -11.42
CA THR A 447 15.46 9.45 -11.96
C THR A 447 15.90 9.52 -13.41
N LEU A 448 15.28 10.39 -14.22
CA LEU A 448 15.64 10.61 -15.63
C LEU A 448 16.91 11.48 -15.80
N VAL A 449 17.09 12.49 -14.95
CA VAL A 449 18.14 13.52 -15.12
C VAL A 449 19.42 13.19 -14.33
N ALA A 450 19.34 12.44 -13.23
CA ALA A 450 20.49 12.11 -12.38
C ALA A 450 21.63 11.42 -13.13
N PRO A 451 21.39 10.46 -14.06
CA PRO A 451 22.45 9.86 -14.87
C PRO A 451 23.24 10.86 -15.74
N LEU A 452 22.60 11.97 -16.13
CA LEU A 452 23.25 13.02 -16.94
C LEU A 452 24.10 13.98 -16.10
N LEU A 453 23.62 14.34 -14.90
CA LEU A 453 24.28 15.30 -14.04
C LEU A 453 25.43 14.70 -13.23
N LEU A 454 25.37 13.39 -12.96
CA LEU A 454 26.34 12.68 -12.10
C LEU A 454 27.00 11.51 -12.84
N PRO A 455 27.70 11.74 -13.97
CA PRO A 455 28.24 10.67 -14.81
C PRO A 455 29.26 9.75 -14.10
N ASN A 456 29.84 10.20 -12.98
CA ASN A 456 30.81 9.43 -12.18
C ASN A 456 30.17 8.52 -11.12
N ARG A 457 28.83 8.44 -11.05
CA ARG A 457 28.11 7.55 -10.15
C ARG A 457 27.53 6.40 -10.98
N ASP A 458 27.80 5.16 -10.59
CA ASP A 458 27.23 3.99 -11.27
C ASP A 458 25.71 3.99 -11.11
N PHE A 459 25.02 4.24 -12.22
CA PHE A 459 23.55 4.17 -12.32
C PHE A 459 23.07 2.98 -13.17
N SER A 460 24.01 2.25 -13.77
CA SER A 460 23.82 1.03 -14.57
C SER A 460 23.79 -0.23 -13.73
#